data_AF-L0P9X8-F1
#
_entry.id   AF-L0P9X8-F1
#
_cell.length_a   1.000
_cell.length_b   1.000
_cell.length_c   1.000
_cell.angle_alpha   90.00
_cell.angle_beta   90.00
_cell.angle_gamma   90.00
#
_symmetry.space_group_name_H-M   'P 1'
#
loop_
_entity.id
_entity.type
_entity.pdbx_description
1 polymer ?
#
loop_
_entity_poly.entity_id
_entity_poly.type
_entity_poly.pdbx_seq_one_letter_code
_entity_poly.pdbx_strand_id
1 'polypeptide(L)'
;MREIDTQTQEKNCQISKDLNTYTNNILIFKNNVKHIEAPVLAIYPITIILGTLYKLNNKTRESYFSHRWFWTTIVFLYHLSRIGHKNILKACLRWLLVTLWWFFITQWFFGSSIMDRIFIWTGGSCKFYDLKLSKIYENSVHSSMKCKLAGGKWTGGYDFSGHAFLLTHASLFLWSELLLALNFNPKCAKQSQTIIIIILLFLWWYMLLMTACYFHTLMEKITGLIIGYFTWASIYFFGAKNPIGKKVLGLLN
;
A
#
# COMPACT_ATOMS: atom_id res chain seq x y z
N MET A 1 -18.98 27.40 -38.10
CA MET A 1 -19.39 26.48 -37.00
C MET A 1 -18.56 25.20 -37.09
N ARG A 2 -17.33 25.23 -36.54
CA ARG A 2 -16.49 24.05 -36.24
C ARG A 2 -15.27 24.53 -35.46
N GLU A 3 -15.50 24.79 -34.18
CA GLU A 3 -14.50 25.29 -33.22
C GLU A 3 -14.49 24.38 -31.97
N ILE A 4 -14.79 23.08 -32.14
CA ILE A 4 -15.01 22.13 -31.03
C ILE A 4 -13.86 21.11 -30.87
N ASP A 5 -12.91 21.01 -31.81
CA ASP A 5 -11.95 19.88 -31.79
C ASP A 5 -10.56 20.16 -31.19
N THR A 6 -10.25 21.40 -30.79
CA THR A 6 -8.96 21.70 -30.12
C THR A 6 -8.94 21.39 -28.63
N GLN A 7 -10.09 21.43 -27.93
CA GLN A 7 -10.14 21.13 -26.48
C GLN A 7 -10.29 19.62 -26.18
N THR A 8 -10.75 18.81 -27.14
CA THR A 8 -10.93 17.37 -26.92
C THR A 8 -9.61 16.59 -27.10
N GLN A 9 -8.63 17.15 -27.81
CA GLN A 9 -7.29 16.56 -27.94
C GLN A 9 -6.41 16.71 -26.69
N GLU A 10 -6.72 17.62 -25.76
CA GLU A 10 -6.02 17.69 -24.46
C GLU A 10 -6.37 16.52 -23.52
N LYS A 11 -7.47 15.81 -23.77
CA LYS A 11 -7.95 14.74 -22.89
C LYS A 11 -7.25 13.40 -23.10
N ASN A 12 -6.60 13.21 -24.26
CA ASN A 12 -5.95 11.94 -24.57
C ASN A 12 -4.45 12.13 -24.77
N CYS A 13 -3.71 11.45 -23.91
CA CYS A 13 -2.27 11.23 -23.93
C CYS A 13 -1.82 10.61 -25.28
N GLN A 14 -1.81 11.40 -26.36
CA GLN A 14 -1.36 10.99 -27.69
C GLN A 14 0.08 11.41 -27.94
N ILE A 15 0.77 10.51 -28.65
CA ILE A 15 2.21 10.40 -28.85
C ILE A 15 2.73 11.56 -29.72
N SER A 16 3.77 12.24 -29.24
CA SER A 16 4.55 13.23 -30.01
C SER A 16 5.40 12.53 -31.07
N LYS A 17 5.47 13.08 -32.30
CA LYS A 17 6.08 12.47 -33.49
C LYS A 17 7.60 12.73 -33.68
N ASP A 18 8.29 13.44 -32.79
CA ASP A 18 9.71 13.75 -32.96
C ASP A 18 10.65 12.75 -32.24
N LEU A 19 11.18 11.78 -32.99
CA LEU A 19 11.98 10.66 -32.45
C LEU A 19 13.25 11.07 -31.68
N ASN A 20 14.03 12.04 -32.16
CA ASN A 20 15.34 12.36 -31.56
C ASN A 20 15.24 13.16 -30.25
N THR A 21 14.35 14.15 -30.21
CA THR A 21 14.03 14.92 -28.98
C THR A 21 13.30 14.04 -27.96
N TYR A 22 12.47 13.11 -28.43
CA TYR A 22 11.79 12.11 -27.59
C TYR A 22 12.79 11.17 -26.90
N THR A 23 13.79 10.66 -27.63
CA THR A 23 14.75 9.69 -27.08
C THR A 23 15.64 10.29 -25.99
N ASN A 24 16.13 11.53 -26.18
CA ASN A 24 16.93 12.23 -25.15
C ASN A 24 16.09 12.58 -23.91
N ASN A 25 14.85 13.06 -24.09
CA ASN A 25 13.95 13.35 -22.99
C ASN A 25 13.58 12.08 -22.19
N ILE A 26 13.45 10.93 -22.85
CA ILE A 26 13.17 9.65 -22.19
C ILE A 26 14.36 9.15 -21.38
N LEU A 27 15.60 9.27 -21.89
CA LEU A 27 16.78 8.84 -21.15
C LEU A 27 16.98 9.69 -19.88
N ILE A 28 16.85 11.01 -20.00
CA ILE A 28 16.90 11.93 -18.87
C ILE A 28 15.78 11.62 -17.87
N PHE A 29 14.57 11.38 -18.36
CA PHE A 29 13.43 11.04 -17.52
C PHE A 29 13.58 9.68 -16.82
N LYS A 30 14.06 8.65 -17.52
CA LYS A 30 14.32 7.30 -16.97
C LYS A 30 15.39 7.35 -15.89
N ASN A 31 16.39 8.22 -16.03
CA ASN A 31 17.40 8.45 -14.99
C ASN A 31 16.79 9.14 -13.76
N ASN A 32 15.98 10.19 -13.97
CA ASN A 32 15.29 10.89 -12.90
C ASN A 32 14.30 9.99 -12.12
N VAL A 33 13.61 9.06 -12.78
CA VAL A 33 12.72 8.10 -12.12
C VAL A 33 13.47 7.19 -11.14
N LYS A 34 14.65 6.70 -11.52
CA LYS A 34 15.49 5.89 -10.61
C LYS A 34 15.92 6.68 -9.38
N HIS A 35 16.22 7.97 -9.55
CA HIS A 35 16.53 8.85 -8.43
C HIS A 35 15.34 9.12 -7.50
N ILE A 36 14.10 8.95 -7.96
CA ILE A 36 12.87 9.10 -7.15
C ILE A 36 12.49 7.79 -6.46
N GLU A 37 12.74 6.63 -7.08
CA GLU A 37 12.37 5.34 -6.52
C GLU A 37 13.10 5.03 -5.20
N ALA A 38 14.40 5.29 -5.12
CA ALA A 38 15.19 5.07 -3.90
C ALA A 38 14.68 5.86 -2.67
N PRO A 39 14.45 7.19 -2.73
CA PRO A 39 13.91 7.93 -1.59
C PRO A 39 12.47 7.53 -1.26
N VAL A 40 11.64 7.13 -2.24
CA VAL A 40 10.32 6.57 -1.98
C VAL A 40 10.44 5.28 -1.15
N LEU A 41 11.37 4.39 -1.46
CA LEU A 41 11.59 3.18 -0.66
C LEU A 41 12.20 3.47 0.71
N ALA A 42 12.95 4.56 0.87
CA ALA A 42 13.56 4.91 2.15
C ALA A 42 12.59 5.61 3.12
N ILE A 43 11.58 6.32 2.61
CA ILE A 43 10.72 7.16 3.46
C ILE A 43 9.92 6.34 4.49
N TYR A 44 9.45 5.15 4.14
CA TYR A 44 8.64 4.31 5.02
C TYR A 44 9.41 3.77 6.25
N PRO A 45 10.57 3.10 6.09
CA PRO A 45 11.33 2.64 7.24
C PRO A 45 11.85 3.81 8.09
N ILE A 46 12.27 4.92 7.47
CA ILE A 46 12.68 6.14 8.19
C ILE A 46 11.53 6.68 9.04
N THR A 47 10.32 6.75 8.48
CA THR A 47 9.12 7.24 9.20
C THR A 47 8.78 6.37 10.41
N ILE A 48 8.88 5.04 10.27
CA ILE A 48 8.63 4.11 11.38
C ILE A 48 9.67 4.26 12.49
N ILE A 49 10.94 4.41 12.13
CA ILE A 49 12.03 4.61 13.09
C ILE A 49 11.84 5.95 13.82
N LEU A 50 11.65 7.05 13.09
CA LEU A 50 11.47 8.38 13.67
C LEU A 50 10.22 8.45 14.56
N GLY A 51 9.08 7.90 14.13
CA GLY A 51 7.86 7.86 14.93
C GLY A 51 8.03 7.02 16.21
N THR A 52 8.80 5.93 16.13
CA THR A 52 9.12 5.10 17.31
C THR A 52 10.05 5.84 18.28
N LEU A 53 11.09 6.52 17.78
CA LEU A 53 11.97 7.34 18.60
C LEU A 53 11.19 8.48 19.29
N TYR A 54 10.27 9.12 18.58
CA TYR A 54 9.37 10.12 19.13
C TYR A 54 8.51 9.56 20.27
N LYS A 55 7.92 8.37 20.09
CA LYS A 55 7.14 7.66 21.12
C LYS A 55 7.97 7.38 22.38
N LEU A 56 9.21 6.91 22.20
CA LEU A 56 10.12 6.60 23.31
C LEU A 56 10.52 7.86 24.09
N ASN A 57 10.79 8.97 23.39
CA ASN A 57 11.20 10.23 24.03
C ASN A 57 10.07 10.90 24.81
N ASN A 58 8.85 10.90 24.26
CA ASN A 58 7.72 11.65 24.82
C ASN A 58 6.78 10.82 25.73
N LYS A 59 7.08 9.53 25.97
CA LYS A 59 6.21 8.59 26.72
C LYS A 59 4.73 8.75 26.34
N THR A 60 4.46 8.91 25.04
CA THR A 60 3.10 9.15 24.56
C THR A 60 2.21 7.97 24.92
N ARG A 61 1.12 8.23 25.65
CA ARG A 61 0.08 7.21 25.88
C ARG A 61 -0.66 6.95 24.57
N GLU A 62 -1.20 5.75 24.43
CA GLU A 62 -2.02 5.38 23.28
C GLU A 62 -3.11 6.42 23.06
N SER A 63 -3.13 7.05 21.89
CA SER A 63 -4.20 7.96 21.48
C SER A 63 -5.02 7.27 20.40
N TYR A 64 -6.33 7.15 20.61
CA TYR A 64 -7.24 6.51 19.67
C TYR A 64 -7.53 7.46 18.50
N PHE A 65 -6.63 7.52 17.52
CA PHE A 65 -6.92 8.22 16.26
C PHE A 65 -7.64 7.27 15.31
N SER A 66 -8.96 7.41 15.18
CA SER A 66 -9.81 6.56 14.33
C SER A 66 -10.31 7.33 13.12
N HIS A 67 -9.69 7.13 11.95
CA HIS A 67 -10.27 7.54 10.66
C HIS A 67 -10.04 6.44 9.60
N ARG A 68 -11.15 6.00 8.98
CA ARG A 68 -11.30 4.71 8.27
C ARG A 68 -10.95 4.72 6.78
N TRP A 69 -10.66 3.52 6.29
CA TRP A 69 -10.09 3.07 5.01
C TRP A 69 -10.97 3.25 3.74
N PHE A 70 -12.19 3.82 3.85
CA PHE A 70 -13.20 3.87 2.78
C PHE A 70 -12.81 4.71 1.56
N TRP A 71 -11.99 5.75 1.73
CA TRP A 71 -11.62 6.69 0.67
C TRP A 71 -10.63 6.10 -0.36
N THR A 72 -9.96 5.00 -0.02
CA THR A 72 -8.90 4.40 -0.85
C THR A 72 -9.44 3.76 -2.14
N THR A 73 -10.60 3.11 -2.06
CA THR A 73 -11.25 2.46 -3.21
C THR A 73 -11.80 3.48 -4.21
N ILE A 74 -12.36 4.59 -3.73
CA ILE A 74 -12.96 5.64 -4.57
C ILE A 74 -11.90 6.34 -5.42
N VAL A 75 -10.74 6.67 -4.82
CA VAL A 75 -9.66 7.36 -5.55
C VAL A 75 -8.98 6.44 -6.56
N PHE A 76 -8.86 5.14 -6.27
CA PHE A 76 -8.33 4.16 -7.23
C PHE A 76 -9.23 3.98 -8.46
N LEU A 77 -10.56 3.95 -8.28
CA LEU A 77 -11.51 3.88 -9.39
C LEU A 77 -11.45 5.13 -10.28
N TYR A 78 -11.24 6.31 -9.69
CA TYR A 78 -11.02 7.54 -10.44
C TYR A 78 -9.69 7.51 -11.21
N HIS A 79 -8.63 6.92 -10.63
CA HIS A 79 -7.34 6.75 -11.30
C HIS A 79 -7.43 5.86 -12.55
N LEU A 80 -8.23 4.80 -12.53
CA LEU A 80 -8.39 3.87 -13.66
C LEU A 80 -8.92 4.56 -14.93
N SER A 81 -9.67 5.66 -14.80
CA SER A 81 -10.22 6.42 -15.93
C SER A 81 -9.17 6.99 -16.89
N ARG A 82 -7.88 7.01 -16.51
CA ARG A 82 -6.77 7.61 -17.28
C ARG A 82 -5.96 6.62 -18.13
N ILE A 83 -6.18 5.31 -17.95
CA ILE A 83 -5.35 4.28 -18.59
C ILE A 83 -5.96 3.92 -19.94
N GLY A 84 -5.19 4.05 -21.02
CA GLY A 84 -5.62 3.63 -22.36
C GLY A 84 -5.83 2.11 -22.44
N HIS A 85 -6.90 1.67 -23.12
CA HIS A 85 -7.38 0.28 -23.18
C HIS A 85 -6.32 -0.81 -23.43
N LYS A 86 -5.25 -0.52 -24.17
CA LYS A 86 -4.21 -1.52 -24.53
C LYS A 86 -3.31 -1.94 -23.36
N ASN A 87 -3.17 -1.11 -22.34
CA ASN A 87 -2.34 -1.39 -21.16
C ASN A 87 -3.18 -1.76 -19.91
N ILE A 88 -4.51 -1.67 -20.01
CA ILE A 88 -5.46 -1.97 -18.92
C ILE A 88 -5.30 -3.41 -18.43
N LEU A 89 -5.25 -4.40 -19.32
CA LEU A 89 -5.15 -5.80 -18.89
C LEU A 89 -3.90 -6.09 -18.06
N LYS A 90 -2.77 -5.47 -18.42
CA LYS A 90 -1.51 -5.62 -17.66
C LYS A 90 -1.57 -4.89 -16.32
N ALA A 91 -2.19 -3.72 -16.29
CA ALA A 91 -2.45 -2.99 -15.04
C ALA A 91 -3.40 -3.75 -14.11
N CYS A 92 -4.48 -4.32 -14.65
CA CYS A 92 -5.41 -5.18 -13.93
C CYS A 92 -4.71 -6.42 -13.37
N LEU A 93 -3.80 -7.04 -14.13
CA LEU A 93 -3.02 -8.17 -13.64
C LEU A 93 -2.13 -7.79 -12.44
N ARG A 94 -1.42 -6.65 -12.50
CA ARG A 94 -0.62 -6.15 -11.37
C ARG A 94 -1.51 -5.86 -10.16
N TRP A 95 -2.62 -5.17 -10.36
CA TRP A 95 -3.61 -4.91 -9.31
C TRP A 95 -4.13 -6.21 -8.69
N LEU A 96 -4.49 -7.20 -9.51
CA LEU A 96 -4.96 -8.50 -9.05
C LEU A 96 -3.92 -9.21 -8.19
N LEU A 97 -2.64 -9.22 -8.59
CA LEU A 97 -1.56 -9.82 -7.79
C LEU A 97 -1.38 -9.13 -6.43
N VAL A 98 -1.46 -7.80 -6.41
CA VAL A 98 -1.41 -6.97 -5.20
C VAL A 98 -2.60 -7.28 -4.29
N THR A 99 -3.82 -7.31 -4.83
CA THR A 99 -5.05 -7.64 -4.09
C THR A 99 -5.04 -9.07 -3.56
N LEU A 100 -4.58 -10.04 -4.35
CA LEU A 100 -4.46 -11.44 -3.93
C LEU A 100 -3.49 -11.58 -2.76
N TRP A 101 -2.36 -10.85 -2.77
CA TRP A 101 -1.45 -10.83 -1.63
C TRP A 101 -2.10 -10.24 -0.38
N TRP A 102 -2.77 -9.11 -0.50
CA TRP A 102 -3.52 -8.53 0.62
C TRP A 102 -4.59 -9.48 1.16
N PHE A 103 -5.35 -10.13 0.29
CA PHE A 103 -6.37 -11.10 0.68
C PHE A 103 -5.76 -12.33 1.35
N PHE A 104 -4.65 -12.84 0.83
CA PHE A 104 -3.90 -13.95 1.42
C PHE A 104 -3.47 -13.63 2.85
N ILE A 105 -2.93 -12.42 3.09
CA ILE A 105 -2.52 -11.99 4.43
C ILE A 105 -3.76 -11.74 5.33
N THR A 106 -4.79 -11.05 4.86
CA THR A 106 -5.85 -10.56 5.75
C THR A 106 -7.06 -11.47 5.89
N GLN A 107 -7.41 -12.25 4.87
CA GLN A 107 -8.69 -12.97 4.81
C GLN A 107 -8.55 -14.49 4.76
N TRP A 108 -7.44 -15.04 4.24
CA TRP A 108 -7.10 -16.48 4.14
C TRP A 108 -8.29 -17.48 4.08
N PHE A 109 -8.46 -18.15 2.93
CA PHE A 109 -9.57 -19.06 2.55
C PHE A 109 -9.92 -20.26 3.49
N PHE A 110 -9.26 -20.43 4.64
CA PHE A 110 -9.39 -21.58 5.55
C PHE A 110 -9.60 -21.17 7.03
N GLY A 111 -10.31 -20.08 7.31
CA GLY A 111 -10.74 -19.72 8.67
C GLY A 111 -10.38 -18.31 9.09
N SER A 112 -9.86 -18.13 10.31
CA SER A 112 -9.42 -16.82 10.84
C SER A 112 -8.30 -16.21 9.97
N SER A 113 -8.06 -14.90 10.07
CA SER A 113 -6.98 -14.24 9.32
C SER A 113 -5.60 -14.82 9.70
N ILE A 114 -4.57 -14.69 8.84
CA ILE A 114 -3.21 -15.09 9.25
C ILE A 114 -2.75 -14.28 10.47
N MET A 115 -3.22 -13.03 10.56
CA MET A 115 -3.01 -12.15 11.70
C MET A 115 -3.54 -12.78 12.99
N ASP A 116 -4.82 -13.20 13.00
CA ASP A 116 -5.42 -13.84 14.18
C ASP A 116 -4.72 -15.17 14.53
N ARG A 117 -4.28 -15.95 13.54
CA ARG A 117 -3.51 -17.18 13.79
C ARG A 117 -2.15 -16.90 14.41
N ILE A 118 -1.40 -15.95 13.88
CA ILE A 118 -0.10 -15.53 14.45
C ILE A 118 -0.33 -14.99 15.86
N PHE A 119 -1.38 -14.19 16.06
CA PHE A 119 -1.68 -13.57 17.35
C PHE A 119 -1.96 -14.62 18.44
N ILE A 120 -2.72 -15.67 18.11
CA ILE A 120 -2.98 -16.79 19.02
C ILE A 120 -1.72 -17.65 19.21
N TRP A 121 -1.05 -18.02 18.12
CA TRP A 121 0.13 -18.90 18.16
C TRP A 121 1.27 -18.34 19.00
N THR A 122 1.41 -17.02 19.02
CA THR A 122 2.41 -16.30 19.82
C THR A 122 1.97 -16.04 21.26
N GLY A 123 0.86 -16.65 21.71
CA GLY A 123 0.40 -16.62 23.11
C GLY A 123 -0.72 -15.61 23.39
N GLY A 124 -1.42 -15.12 22.36
CA GLY A 124 -2.59 -14.27 22.52
C GLY A 124 -3.79 -15.06 23.05
N SER A 125 -4.41 -14.55 24.11
CA SER A 125 -5.56 -15.19 24.77
C SER A 125 -6.65 -14.17 25.12
N CYS A 126 -7.90 -14.62 25.06
CA CYS A 126 -9.05 -13.84 25.48
C CYS A 126 -9.30 -14.02 26.99
N LYS A 127 -9.28 -12.91 27.76
CA LYS A 127 -9.59 -12.93 29.19
C LYS A 127 -10.88 -12.17 29.45
N PHE A 128 -11.74 -12.73 30.28
CA PHE A 128 -12.96 -12.07 30.76
C PHE A 128 -12.77 -11.66 32.23
N TYR A 129 -13.57 -10.69 32.69
CA TYR A 129 -13.60 -10.34 34.11
C TYR A 129 -14.09 -11.52 34.97
N ASP A 130 -15.03 -12.31 34.43
CA ASP A 130 -15.47 -13.57 35.02
C ASP A 130 -14.54 -14.73 34.61
N LEU A 131 -13.88 -15.35 35.59
CA LEU A 131 -12.96 -16.48 35.43
C LEU A 131 -13.65 -17.78 34.94
N LYS A 132 -14.94 -17.96 35.21
CA LYS A 132 -15.69 -19.11 34.66
C LYS A 132 -15.93 -18.92 33.17
N LEU A 133 -16.30 -17.70 32.77
CA LEU A 133 -16.47 -17.35 31.37
C LEU A 133 -15.15 -17.43 30.60
N SER A 134 -14.03 -16.99 31.19
CA SER A 134 -12.72 -17.10 30.54
C SER A 134 -12.32 -18.54 30.22
N LYS A 135 -12.52 -19.48 31.15
CA LYS A 135 -12.21 -20.91 30.91
C LYS A 135 -13.09 -21.57 29.86
N ILE A 136 -14.36 -21.16 29.75
CA ILE A 136 -15.30 -21.69 28.75
C ILE A 136 -14.93 -21.18 27.35
N TYR A 137 -14.49 -19.91 27.25
CA TYR A 137 -14.24 -19.25 25.98
C TYR A 137 -12.77 -19.29 25.52
N GLU A 138 -11.86 -19.78 26.35
CA GLU A 138 -10.42 -19.92 26.05
C GLU A 138 -10.16 -20.73 24.77
N ASN A 139 -10.90 -21.83 24.58
CA ASN A 139 -10.74 -22.74 23.44
C ASN A 139 -11.72 -22.49 22.29
N SER A 140 -12.71 -21.59 22.44
CA SER A 140 -13.75 -21.35 21.43
C SER A 140 -13.58 -20.01 20.71
N VAL A 141 -12.85 -19.06 21.30
CA VAL A 141 -12.64 -17.73 20.72
C VAL A 141 -11.30 -17.65 19.99
N HIS A 142 -11.30 -18.07 18.73
CA HIS A 142 -10.12 -18.02 17.84
C HIS A 142 -9.95 -16.68 17.08
N SER A 143 -10.36 -15.55 17.67
CA SER A 143 -10.14 -14.22 17.07
C SER A 143 -10.21 -13.11 18.12
N SER A 144 -9.30 -12.15 18.00
CA SER A 144 -9.26 -10.97 18.87
C SER A 144 -10.53 -10.11 18.77
N MET A 145 -11.14 -10.07 17.58
CA MET A 145 -12.39 -9.34 17.36
C MET A 145 -13.57 -10.03 18.05
N LYS A 146 -13.68 -11.36 17.94
CA LYS A 146 -14.73 -12.13 18.63
C LYS A 146 -14.63 -12.00 20.14
N CYS A 147 -13.41 -11.96 20.68
CA CYS A 147 -13.17 -11.70 22.10
C CYS A 147 -13.72 -10.35 22.55
N LYS A 148 -13.36 -9.27 21.83
CA LYS A 148 -13.83 -7.91 22.13
C LYS A 148 -15.35 -7.79 21.99
N LEU A 149 -15.93 -8.41 20.96
CA LEU A 149 -17.39 -8.44 20.76
C LEU A 149 -18.13 -9.21 21.86
N ALA A 150 -17.51 -10.25 22.41
CA ALA A 150 -18.05 -10.99 23.56
C ALA A 150 -17.89 -10.23 24.89
N GLY A 151 -17.23 -9.06 24.91
CA GLY A 151 -16.94 -8.30 26.13
C GLY A 151 -15.66 -8.72 26.85
N GLY A 152 -14.84 -9.58 26.23
CA GLY A 152 -13.54 -9.98 26.73
C GLY A 152 -12.42 -8.98 26.39
N LYS A 153 -11.38 -8.96 27.21
CA LYS A 153 -10.14 -8.22 26.97
C LYS A 153 -9.09 -9.19 26.42
N TRP A 154 -8.60 -8.92 25.23
CA TRP A 154 -7.48 -9.67 24.66
C TRP A 154 -6.16 -9.32 25.36
N THR A 155 -5.34 -10.32 25.68
CA THR A 155 -4.04 -10.13 26.34
C THR A 155 -2.98 -11.05 25.76
N GLY A 156 -1.75 -10.54 25.65
CA GLY A 156 -0.61 -11.27 25.12
C GLY A 156 -0.66 -11.45 23.59
N GLY A 157 0.33 -12.17 23.06
CA GLY A 157 0.49 -12.42 21.63
C GLY A 157 1.17 -11.29 20.86
N TYR A 158 1.64 -11.62 19.67
CA TYR A 158 2.31 -10.75 18.71
C TYR A 158 1.31 -10.31 17.64
N ASP A 159 0.98 -9.02 17.61
CA ASP A 159 0.06 -8.44 16.63
C ASP A 159 0.84 -7.52 15.68
N PHE A 160 1.28 -8.07 14.55
CA PHE A 160 2.00 -7.27 13.58
C PHE A 160 1.09 -6.18 13.00
N SER A 161 1.64 -5.00 12.73
CA SER A 161 0.82 -3.84 12.39
C SER A 161 0.19 -3.98 11.01
N GLY A 162 -1.11 -4.31 10.98
CA GLY A 162 -1.90 -4.36 9.76
C GLY A 162 -1.98 -3.03 9.03
N HIS A 163 -2.00 -1.90 9.76
CA HIS A 163 -1.95 -0.56 9.16
C HIS A 163 -0.61 -0.26 8.50
N ALA A 164 0.51 -0.60 9.16
CA ALA A 164 1.83 -0.44 8.56
C ALA A 164 1.95 -1.28 7.28
N PHE A 165 1.51 -2.55 7.33
CA PHE A 165 1.44 -3.41 6.16
C PHE A 165 0.62 -2.79 5.03
N LEU A 166 -0.62 -2.42 5.29
CA LEU A 166 -1.58 -2.04 4.27
C LEU A 166 -1.26 -0.68 3.63
N LEU A 167 -0.84 0.29 4.43
CA LEU A 167 -0.45 1.61 3.95
C LEU A 167 0.83 1.53 3.11
N THR A 168 1.85 0.78 3.57
CA THR A 168 3.08 0.56 2.80
C THR A 168 2.78 -0.20 1.50
N HIS A 169 2.01 -1.29 1.56
CA HIS A 169 1.65 -2.10 0.41
C HIS A 169 0.90 -1.30 -0.67
N ALA A 170 -0.16 -0.57 -0.27
CA ALA A 170 -0.97 0.22 -1.21
C ALA A 170 -0.19 1.41 -1.79
N SER A 171 0.60 2.10 -0.97
CA SER A 171 1.36 3.26 -1.41
C SER A 171 2.51 2.91 -2.34
N LEU A 172 3.25 1.82 -2.10
CA LEU A 172 4.31 1.35 -3.01
C LEU A 172 3.77 0.91 -4.37
N PHE A 173 2.62 0.23 -4.38
CA PHE A 173 1.92 -0.11 -5.63
C PHE A 173 1.56 1.17 -6.40
N LEU A 174 0.92 2.14 -5.74
CA LEU A 174 0.46 3.35 -6.39
C LEU A 174 1.61 4.26 -6.86
N TRP A 175 2.71 4.34 -6.10
CA TRP A 175 3.94 5.00 -6.54
C TRP A 175 4.50 4.35 -7.80
N SER A 176 4.54 3.01 -7.85
CA SER A 176 5.10 2.28 -8.99
C SER A 176 4.25 2.45 -10.25
N GLU A 177 2.92 2.43 -10.15
CA GLU A 177 2.02 2.75 -11.26
C GLU A 177 2.16 4.20 -11.73
N LEU A 178 2.27 5.14 -10.79
CA LEU A 178 2.49 6.54 -11.12
C LEU A 178 3.81 6.75 -11.85
N LEU A 179 4.91 6.18 -11.35
CA LEU A 179 6.23 6.28 -11.98
C LEU A 179 6.23 5.64 -13.37
N LEU A 180 5.58 4.49 -13.56
CA LEU A 180 5.41 3.89 -14.89
C LEU A 180 4.65 4.82 -15.83
N ALA A 181 3.52 5.39 -15.40
CA ALA A 181 2.71 6.29 -16.22
C ALA A 181 3.50 7.54 -16.65
N LEU A 182 4.26 8.15 -15.73
CA LEU A 182 5.09 9.31 -16.03
C LEU A 182 6.25 8.96 -16.98
N ASN A 183 6.79 7.74 -16.88
CA ASN A 183 7.87 7.26 -17.75
C ASN A 183 7.40 7.04 -19.19
N PHE A 184 6.16 6.59 -19.37
CA PHE A 184 5.57 6.48 -20.71
C PHE A 184 5.19 7.84 -21.31
N ASN A 185 4.65 8.76 -20.50
CA ASN A 185 4.37 10.12 -20.97
C ASN A 185 4.60 11.17 -19.86
N PRO A 186 5.65 11.99 -19.96
CA PRO A 186 5.96 13.00 -18.94
C PRO A 186 4.91 14.11 -18.84
N LYS A 187 4.08 14.33 -19.88
CA LYS A 187 2.97 15.30 -19.83
C LYS A 187 1.91 14.92 -18.79
N CYS A 188 1.83 13.64 -18.42
CA CYS A 188 0.93 13.17 -17.35
C CYS A 188 1.28 13.75 -15.98
N ALA A 189 2.45 14.37 -15.79
CA ALA A 189 2.84 14.98 -14.52
C ALA A 189 1.92 16.15 -14.11
N LYS A 190 1.43 16.95 -15.08
CA LYS A 190 0.59 18.13 -14.82
C LYS A 190 -0.91 17.82 -14.75
N GLN A 191 -1.30 16.56 -14.91
CA GLN A 191 -2.70 16.14 -14.93
C GLN A 191 -3.30 16.14 -13.52
N SER A 192 -4.59 16.51 -13.39
CA SER A 192 -5.32 16.51 -12.11
C SER A 192 -5.29 15.15 -11.40
N GLN A 193 -5.34 14.05 -12.15
CA GLN A 193 -5.23 12.70 -11.60
C GLN A 193 -3.89 12.46 -10.90
N THR A 194 -2.78 13.01 -11.40
CA THR A 194 -1.46 12.89 -10.75
C THR A 194 -1.43 13.66 -9.44
N ILE A 195 -2.00 14.86 -9.42
CA ILE A 195 -2.10 15.69 -8.19
C ILE A 195 -2.89 14.93 -7.11
N ILE A 196 -4.03 14.34 -7.46
CA ILE A 196 -4.87 13.58 -6.53
C ILE A 196 -4.12 12.38 -5.94
N ILE A 197 -3.36 11.64 -6.75
CA ILE A 197 -2.55 10.51 -6.29
C ILE A 197 -1.49 10.98 -5.29
N ILE A 198 -0.79 12.07 -5.59
CA ILE A 198 0.23 12.63 -4.70
C ILE A 198 -0.38 13.05 -3.35
N ILE A 199 -1.55 13.70 -3.37
CA ILE A 199 -2.28 14.06 -2.14
C ILE A 199 -2.64 12.80 -1.34
N LEU A 200 -3.15 11.75 -1.99
CA LEU A 200 -3.49 10.50 -1.32
C LEU A 200 -2.26 9.80 -0.73
N LEU A 201 -1.15 9.77 -1.47
CA LEU A 201 0.12 9.19 -1.01
C LEU A 201 0.67 9.95 0.22
N PHE A 202 0.58 11.27 0.21
CA PHE A 202 0.93 12.10 1.36
C PHE A 202 0.04 11.80 2.57
N LEU A 203 -1.29 11.70 2.37
CA LEU A 203 -2.23 11.33 3.42
C LEU A 203 -1.90 9.95 4.02
N TRP A 204 -1.63 8.94 3.19
CA TRP A 204 -1.26 7.60 3.66
C TRP A 204 0.07 7.56 4.40
N TRP A 205 1.06 8.33 3.93
CA TRP A 205 2.31 8.51 4.65
C TRP A 205 2.08 9.13 6.04
N TYR A 206 1.22 10.16 6.13
CA TYR A 206 0.84 10.76 7.42
C TYR A 206 0.13 9.75 8.34
N MET A 207 -0.79 8.92 7.81
CA MET A 207 -1.42 7.86 8.59
C MET A 207 -0.40 6.83 9.12
N LEU A 208 0.63 6.52 8.33
CA LEU A 208 1.73 5.65 8.76
C LEU A 208 2.55 6.30 9.88
N LEU A 209 2.84 7.60 9.78
CA LEU A 209 3.50 8.36 10.85
C LEU A 209 2.69 8.31 12.15
N MET A 210 1.38 8.55 12.09
CA MET A 210 0.49 8.44 13.26
C MET A 210 0.51 7.01 13.84
N THR A 211 0.49 5.99 12.97
CA THR A 211 0.64 4.59 13.38
C THR A 211 1.97 4.35 14.10
N ALA A 212 3.06 4.96 13.61
CA ALA A 212 4.38 4.86 14.20
C ALA A 212 4.49 5.55 15.57
N CYS A 213 3.84 6.70 15.76
CA CYS A 213 3.92 7.47 17.01
C CYS A 213 3.08 6.91 18.17
N TYR A 214 1.97 6.22 17.90
CA TYR A 214 1.00 5.86 18.95
C TYR A 214 0.83 4.36 19.15
N PHE A 215 0.74 3.58 18.08
CA PHE A 215 0.35 2.17 18.14
C PHE A 215 1.53 1.23 18.00
N HIS A 216 1.36 -0.04 18.39
CA HIS A 216 2.31 -1.15 18.22
C HIS A 216 3.75 -0.92 18.76
N THR A 217 4.47 -2.01 18.90
CA THR A 217 5.92 -2.03 19.11
C THR A 217 6.67 -1.83 17.79
N LEU A 218 7.98 -1.58 17.87
CA LEU A 218 8.82 -1.43 16.66
C LEU A 218 8.81 -2.70 15.80
N MET A 219 8.94 -3.87 16.43
CA MET A 219 9.03 -5.14 15.71
C MET A 219 7.74 -5.44 14.94
N GLU A 220 6.58 -5.22 15.58
CA GLU A 220 5.27 -5.39 14.94
C GLU A 220 5.10 -4.51 13.69
N LYS A 221 5.63 -3.27 13.73
CA LYS A 221 5.65 -2.36 12.57
C LYS A 221 6.61 -2.82 11.49
N ILE A 222 7.81 -3.27 11.86
CA ILE A 222 8.82 -3.78 10.91
C ILE A 222 8.29 -5.01 10.19
N THR A 223 7.65 -5.95 10.88
CA THR A 223 7.03 -7.11 10.22
C THR A 223 5.96 -6.68 9.23
N GLY A 224 5.09 -5.74 9.59
CA GLY A 224 4.10 -5.18 8.66
C GLY A 224 4.75 -4.56 7.42
N LEU A 225 5.83 -3.78 7.62
CA LEU A 225 6.60 -3.18 6.52
C LEU A 225 7.21 -4.23 5.60
N ILE A 226 7.88 -5.25 6.14
CA ILE A 226 8.50 -6.33 5.35
C ILE A 226 7.47 -7.04 4.48
N ILE A 227 6.30 -7.38 5.04
CA ILE A 227 5.21 -8.03 4.31
C ILE A 227 4.67 -7.13 3.20
N GLY A 228 4.64 -5.81 3.41
CA GLY A 228 4.24 -4.84 2.39
C GLY A 228 5.24 -4.72 1.24
N TYR A 229 6.54 -4.65 1.56
CA TYR A 229 7.62 -4.59 0.57
C TYR A 229 7.73 -5.86 -0.26
N PHE A 230 7.36 -7.01 0.31
CA PHE A 230 7.45 -8.29 -0.39
C PHE A 230 6.69 -8.30 -1.72
N THR A 231 5.46 -7.77 -1.76
CA THR A 231 4.68 -7.72 -3.01
C THR A 231 5.30 -6.79 -4.03
N TRP A 232 5.75 -5.62 -3.58
CA TRP A 232 6.40 -4.64 -4.44
C TRP A 232 7.68 -5.23 -5.04
N ALA A 233 8.52 -5.88 -4.23
CA ALA A 233 9.73 -6.53 -4.69
C ALA A 233 9.42 -7.65 -5.69
N SER A 234 8.41 -8.47 -5.41
CA SER A 234 8.00 -9.56 -6.31
C SER A 234 7.56 -9.06 -7.70
N ILE A 235 6.72 -8.02 -7.73
CA ILE A 235 6.14 -7.51 -8.98
C ILE A 235 7.10 -6.56 -9.69
N TYR A 236 7.56 -5.50 -9.03
CA TYR A 236 8.28 -4.39 -9.66
C TYR A 236 9.79 -4.57 -9.68
N PHE A 237 10.39 -5.26 -8.71
CA PHE A 237 11.83 -5.51 -8.72
C PHE A 237 12.19 -6.79 -9.47
N PHE A 238 11.65 -7.94 -9.04
CA PHE A 238 11.92 -9.23 -9.69
C PHE A 238 11.20 -9.36 -11.03
N GLY A 239 9.94 -8.95 -11.12
CA GLY A 239 9.19 -8.94 -12.37
C GLY A 239 9.82 -8.05 -13.44
N ALA A 240 10.46 -6.93 -13.08
CA ALA A 240 11.18 -6.09 -14.02
C ALA A 240 12.56 -6.65 -14.42
N LYS A 241 13.16 -7.56 -13.64
CA LYS A 241 14.43 -8.23 -14.00
C LYS A 241 14.23 -9.44 -14.90
N ASN A 242 13.11 -10.16 -14.75
CA ASN A 242 12.82 -11.34 -15.54
C ASN A 242 12.21 -10.98 -16.92
N PRO A 243 12.73 -11.49 -18.05
CA PRO A 243 12.16 -11.23 -19.38
C PRO A 243 10.69 -11.66 -19.53
N ILE A 244 10.29 -12.74 -18.86
CA ILE A 244 8.88 -13.20 -18.82
C ILE A 244 8.04 -12.18 -18.05
N GLY A 245 8.54 -11.74 -16.89
CA GLY A 245 7.89 -10.75 -16.04
C GLY A 245 7.67 -9.42 -16.77
N LYS A 246 8.68 -8.90 -17.47
CA LYS A 246 8.56 -7.69 -18.30
C LYS A 246 7.44 -7.81 -19.33
N LYS A 247 7.39 -8.92 -20.07
CA LYS A 247 6.39 -9.15 -21.13
C LYS A 247 4.98 -9.25 -20.56
N VAL A 248 4.79 -10.09 -19.53
CA VAL A 248 3.49 -10.40 -18.90
C VAL A 248 2.96 -9.20 -18.13
N LEU A 249 3.78 -8.61 -17.25
CA LEU A 249 3.39 -7.50 -16.39
C LEU A 249 3.50 -6.15 -17.08
N GLY A 250 4.08 -6.05 -18.27
CA GLY A 250 4.21 -4.78 -19.00
C GLY A 250 5.14 -3.78 -18.30
N LEU A 251 6.18 -4.29 -17.64
CA LEU A 251 7.20 -3.48 -16.98
C LEU A 251 8.26 -3.11 -18.01
N LEU A 252 8.77 -1.87 -17.92
CA LEU A 252 9.62 -1.21 -18.91
C LEU A 252 10.67 -2.14 -19.56
N ASN A 253 10.79 -2.06 -20.88
CA ASN A 253 11.94 -2.63 -21.60
C ASN A 253 13.21 -1.82 -21.30
#